data_AF-A0A3L6DV38-F1
#
_entry.id   AF-A0A3L6DV38-F1
#
_cell.length_a   1.000
_cell.length_b   1.000
_cell.length_c   1.000
_cell.angle_alpha   90.00
_cell.angle_beta   90.00
_cell.angle_gamma   90.00
#
_symmetry.space_group_name_H-M   'P 1'
#
loop_
_entity.id
_entity.type
_entity.pdbx_description
1 polymer ?
#
loop_
_entity_poly.entity_id
_entity_poly.type
_entity_poly.pdbx_seq_one_letter_code
_entity_poly.pdbx_strand_id
1 'polypeptide(L)'
;MGLHGGVVVLRAAVLAAVLGFVAAGFISSQLPSDTHDALLERGHDTTGRSLLQAKKDCPVSFEGANYTVITSRCKGPLYQPTLCCGALKDFACPYSTYINDVSTNCAATMFSYINLYGKYPPGLFANTCHEGDKGLTCPEDTPQIEPGQKASGAAAVAAPAAALAAAALAVSLLLMSC
;
A
#
# COMPACT_ATOMS: atom_id res chain seq x y z
N MET A 1 -13.86 -61.22 -1.24
CA MET A 1 -13.24 -60.65 -2.46
C MET A 1 -14.20 -59.62 -3.01
N GLY A 2 -13.82 -58.35 -3.20
CA GLY A 2 -14.64 -57.48 -4.07
C GLY A 2 -14.89 -56.02 -3.70
N LEU A 3 -14.17 -55.37 -2.77
CA LEU A 3 -14.38 -53.91 -2.55
C LEU A 3 -13.12 -53.06 -2.37
N HIS A 4 -11.96 -53.57 -2.82
CA HIS A 4 -10.71 -52.81 -2.91
C HIS A 4 -10.12 -52.74 -4.33
N GLY A 5 -10.75 -53.40 -5.33
CA GLY A 5 -10.26 -53.45 -6.72
C GLY A 5 -10.71 -52.29 -7.60
N GLY A 6 -11.81 -51.60 -7.26
CA GLY A 6 -12.40 -50.56 -8.13
C GLY A 6 -11.69 -49.20 -8.09
N VAL A 7 -11.12 -48.83 -6.93
CA VAL A 7 -10.54 -47.49 -6.73
C VAL A 7 -9.12 -47.38 -7.31
N VAL A 8 -8.41 -48.50 -7.47
CA VAL A 8 -7.06 -48.53 -8.06
C VAL A 8 -7.12 -48.41 -9.58
N VAL A 9 -8.11 -49.01 -10.24
CA VAL A 9 -8.29 -48.92 -11.70
C VAL A 9 -8.67 -47.51 -12.13
N LEU A 10 -9.47 -46.79 -11.32
CA LEU A 10 -9.83 -45.39 -11.61
C LEU A 10 -8.64 -44.43 -11.45
N ARG A 11 -7.66 -44.75 -10.58
CA ARG A 11 -6.43 -43.96 -10.43
C ARG A 11 -5.36 -44.27 -11.48
N ALA A 12 -5.35 -45.47 -12.06
CA ALA A 12 -4.46 -45.81 -13.17
C ALA A 12 -4.92 -45.20 -14.52
N ALA A 13 -6.22 -45.05 -14.73
CA ALA A 13 -6.76 -44.48 -15.97
C ALA A 13 -6.56 -42.96 -16.10
N VAL A 14 -6.54 -42.21 -14.98
CA VAL A 14 -6.38 -40.74 -15.01
C VAL A 14 -4.91 -40.33 -15.20
N LEU A 15 -3.95 -41.15 -14.79
CA LEU A 15 -2.51 -40.89 -14.97
C LEU A 15 -2.01 -41.17 -16.41
N ALA A 16 -2.79 -41.86 -17.25
CA ALA A 16 -2.43 -42.13 -18.64
C ALA A 16 -2.89 -41.05 -19.64
N ALA A 17 -3.67 -40.05 -19.22
CA ALA A 17 -4.23 -39.03 -20.11
C ALA A 17 -3.46 -37.69 -20.11
N VAL A 18 -2.39 -37.54 -19.32
CA VAL A 18 -1.66 -36.25 -19.16
C VAL A 18 -0.26 -36.26 -19.80
N LEU A 19 0.13 -37.34 -20.48
CA LEU A 19 1.49 -37.51 -21.05
C LEU A 19 1.56 -37.61 -22.59
N GLY A 20 0.62 -37.00 -23.31
CA GLY A 20 0.68 -36.94 -24.78
C GLY A 20 0.19 -35.60 -25.31
N PHE A 21 0.90 -35.05 -26.31
CA PHE A 21 0.71 -33.73 -26.97
C PHE A 21 1.24 -32.57 -26.11
N VAL A 22 2.36 -31.89 -26.43
CA VAL A 22 2.63 -31.19 -27.69
C VAL A 22 4.15 -31.21 -27.98
N ALA A 23 4.55 -31.92 -29.02
CA ALA A 23 5.82 -31.75 -29.70
C ALA A 23 5.52 -31.39 -31.15
N ALA A 24 5.63 -30.09 -31.48
CA ALA A 24 5.88 -29.57 -32.83
C ALA A 24 5.87 -28.04 -32.79
N GLY A 25 6.97 -27.39 -33.23
CA GLY A 25 6.91 -26.00 -33.67
C GLY A 25 7.93 -25.01 -33.10
N PHE A 26 9.20 -25.39 -32.90
CA PHE A 26 10.28 -24.40 -32.85
C PHE A 26 10.78 -24.16 -34.27
N ILE A 27 10.32 -23.08 -34.92
CA ILE A 27 10.96 -22.57 -36.13
C ILE A 27 12.10 -21.64 -35.67
N SER A 28 13.32 -22.16 -35.66
CA SER A 28 14.53 -21.34 -35.60
C SER A 28 14.76 -20.68 -36.96
N SER A 29 14.66 -19.36 -37.01
CA SER A 29 15.32 -18.58 -38.06
C SER A 29 16.59 -17.99 -37.45
N GLN A 30 17.75 -18.55 -37.82
CA GLN A 30 19.05 -17.93 -37.62
C GLN A 30 19.47 -17.19 -38.89
N LEU A 31 20.25 -16.11 -38.67
CA LEU A 31 21.30 -15.52 -39.53
C LEU A 31 20.95 -14.19 -40.24
N PRO A 32 21.91 -13.27 -40.45
CA PRO A 32 23.06 -12.80 -39.63
C PRO A 32 22.98 -11.30 -39.28
N SER A 33 23.66 -10.90 -38.20
CA SER A 33 24.04 -9.51 -37.95
C SER A 33 25.32 -9.19 -38.73
N ASP A 34 25.24 -8.42 -39.81
CA ASP A 34 26.39 -7.70 -40.37
C ASP A 34 25.90 -6.63 -41.36
N THR A 35 25.69 -5.40 -40.88
CA THR A 35 26.02 -4.17 -41.65
C THR A 35 26.11 -2.99 -40.69
N HIS A 36 27.32 -2.55 -40.43
CA HIS A 36 27.63 -1.22 -39.90
C HIS A 36 27.59 -0.22 -41.06
N ASP A 37 27.27 1.04 -40.74
CA ASP A 37 27.26 2.22 -41.62
C ASP A 37 26.10 2.41 -42.62
N ALA A 38 25.13 3.25 -42.21
CA ALA A 38 24.68 4.36 -43.05
C ALA A 38 24.00 5.43 -42.19
N LEU A 39 24.77 6.47 -41.90
CA LEU A 39 24.33 7.83 -41.61
C LEU A 39 23.22 8.25 -42.58
N LEU A 40 21.99 8.43 -42.09
CA LEU A 40 21.08 9.45 -42.58
C LEU A 40 20.27 10.01 -41.40
N GLU A 41 20.68 11.21 -40.99
CA GLU A 41 19.77 12.20 -40.42
C GLU A 41 18.49 12.29 -41.25
N ARG A 42 17.41 11.70 -40.76
CA ARG A 42 16.06 12.00 -41.23
C ARG A 42 15.03 11.66 -40.16
N GLY A 43 14.63 12.69 -39.41
CA GLY A 43 13.36 12.68 -38.66
C GLY A 43 13.43 13.13 -37.20
N HIS A 44 14.07 14.26 -36.90
CA HIS A 44 13.69 15.03 -35.72
C HIS A 44 12.36 15.74 -36.00
N ASP A 45 11.26 14.99 -36.01
CA ASP A 45 9.89 15.51 -35.99
C ASP A 45 8.92 14.36 -35.67
N THR A 46 8.78 14.04 -34.38
CA THR A 46 7.48 13.68 -33.77
C THR A 46 7.55 13.92 -32.26
N THR A 47 7.32 15.18 -31.89
CA THR A 47 6.66 15.50 -30.62
C THR A 47 5.40 14.64 -30.51
N GLY A 48 5.36 13.70 -29.58
CA GLY A 48 4.11 12.99 -29.30
C GLY A 48 4.28 11.59 -28.75
N ARG A 49 4.79 11.48 -27.51
CA ARG A 49 4.48 10.44 -26.50
C ARG A 49 5.48 10.57 -25.35
N SER A 50 5.23 11.53 -24.45
CA SER A 50 5.79 11.42 -23.10
C SER A 50 4.99 10.33 -22.38
N LEU A 51 5.29 9.07 -22.70
CA LEU A 51 4.75 7.91 -22.00
C LEU A 51 5.11 8.05 -20.52
N LEU A 52 4.15 7.74 -19.63
CA LEU A 52 4.27 7.67 -18.17
C LEU A 52 5.73 7.82 -17.74
N GLN A 53 6.15 9.00 -17.29
CA GLN A 53 7.45 9.09 -16.64
C GLN A 53 7.42 8.05 -15.54
N ALA A 54 8.17 6.96 -15.74
CA ALA A 54 8.17 5.82 -14.85
C ALA A 54 8.81 6.29 -13.56
N LYS A 55 7.96 6.83 -12.69
CA LYS A 55 8.33 7.23 -11.34
C LYS A 55 8.83 5.98 -10.63
N LYS A 56 9.84 6.17 -9.77
CA LYS A 56 10.33 5.07 -8.94
C LYS A 56 9.22 4.58 -8.03
N ASP A 57 9.26 3.29 -7.72
CA ASP A 57 8.34 2.71 -6.75
C ASP A 57 8.53 3.33 -5.36
N CYS A 58 7.41 3.45 -4.65
CA CYS A 58 7.41 3.98 -3.31
C CYS A 58 8.07 3.01 -2.33
N PRO A 59 9.06 3.43 -1.53
CA PRO A 59 9.73 2.55 -0.57
C PRO A 59 8.85 2.21 0.65
N VAL A 60 7.74 2.94 0.85
CA VAL A 60 6.75 2.67 1.90
C VAL A 60 5.49 2.03 1.33
N SER A 61 4.90 1.10 2.07
CA SER A 61 3.64 0.44 1.66
C SER A 61 2.43 1.13 2.28
N PHE A 62 1.45 1.45 1.44
CA PHE A 62 0.17 2.02 1.85
C PHE A 62 -0.93 0.95 2.02
N GLU A 63 -0.75 -0.27 1.55
CA GLU A 63 -1.81 -1.30 1.53
C GLU A 63 -2.35 -1.63 2.93
N GLY A 64 -1.46 -1.70 3.92
CA GLY A 64 -1.80 -2.01 5.32
C GLY A 64 -2.01 -0.80 6.23
N ALA A 65 -2.11 0.40 5.67
CA ALA A 65 -2.27 1.63 6.46
C ALA A 65 -3.69 1.74 7.06
N ASN A 66 -3.83 2.52 8.14
CA ASN A 66 -5.12 2.71 8.80
C ASN A 66 -5.91 3.85 8.15
N TYR A 67 -6.75 3.52 7.16
CA TYR A 67 -7.61 4.47 6.45
C TYR A 67 -8.81 4.97 7.26
N THR A 68 -9.05 4.43 8.47
CA THR A 68 -10.15 4.90 9.33
C THR A 68 -9.91 6.31 9.82
N VAL A 69 -8.64 6.75 9.92
CA VAL A 69 -8.26 8.13 10.26
C VAL A 69 -8.96 9.14 9.33
N ILE A 70 -9.06 8.83 8.03
CA ILE A 70 -9.73 9.67 7.04
C ILE A 70 -11.23 9.36 6.98
N THR A 71 -11.60 8.10 6.80
CA THR A 71 -12.99 7.69 6.50
C THR A 71 -13.98 7.85 7.65
N SER A 72 -13.49 7.94 8.89
CA SER A 72 -14.32 8.26 10.05
C SER A 72 -14.74 9.73 10.11
N ARG A 73 -13.94 10.65 9.57
CA ARG A 73 -14.13 12.11 9.70
C ARG A 73 -14.56 12.77 8.39
N CYS A 74 -13.96 12.38 7.28
CA CYS A 74 -14.28 12.92 5.97
C CYS A 74 -15.40 12.12 5.32
N LYS A 75 -16.65 12.58 5.45
CA LYS A 75 -17.83 11.87 4.93
C LYS A 75 -18.58 12.70 3.89
N GLY A 76 -19.06 12.02 2.86
CA GLY A 76 -19.98 12.57 1.87
C GLY A 76 -21.40 12.70 2.44
N PRO A 77 -22.28 13.44 1.74
CA PRO A 77 -22.06 14.04 0.43
C PRO A 77 -21.37 15.42 0.46
N LEU A 78 -21.34 16.08 1.63
CA LEU A 78 -20.87 17.47 1.74
C LEU A 78 -19.35 17.61 1.90
N TYR A 79 -18.64 16.56 2.31
CA TYR A 79 -17.17 16.53 2.47
C TYR A 79 -16.59 17.82 3.08
N GLN A 80 -16.89 18.07 4.35
CA GLN A 80 -16.51 19.32 5.02
C GLN A 80 -14.97 19.54 4.98
N PRO A 81 -14.48 20.66 4.42
CA PRO A 81 -13.05 20.92 4.22
C PRO A 81 -12.24 20.78 5.50
N THR A 82 -12.66 21.41 6.60
CA THR A 82 -11.94 21.39 7.88
C THR A 82 -11.74 19.98 8.41
N LEU A 83 -12.75 19.12 8.28
CA LEU A 83 -12.68 17.73 8.74
C LEU A 83 -11.85 16.86 7.80
N CYS A 84 -12.04 17.04 6.48
CA CYS A 84 -11.34 16.26 5.46
C CYS A 84 -9.85 16.58 5.38
N CYS A 85 -9.49 17.85 5.40
CA CYS A 85 -8.10 18.28 5.31
C CYS A 85 -7.33 17.99 6.60
N GLY A 86 -7.97 18.16 7.77
CA GLY A 86 -7.40 17.74 9.05
C GLY A 86 -7.14 16.23 9.10
N ALA A 87 -8.12 15.42 8.69
CA ALA A 87 -7.96 13.98 8.68
C ALA A 87 -6.93 13.48 7.64
N LEU A 88 -6.84 14.13 6.48
CA LEU A 88 -5.79 13.84 5.51
C LEU A 88 -4.41 14.17 6.08
N LYS A 89 -4.27 15.30 6.78
CA LYS A 89 -3.01 15.71 7.43
C LYS A 89 -2.57 14.68 8.48
N ASP A 90 -3.48 14.27 9.36
CA ASP A 90 -3.21 13.26 10.39
C ASP A 90 -2.75 11.93 9.78
N PHE A 91 -3.28 11.56 8.61
CA PHE A 91 -2.86 10.35 7.89
C PHE A 91 -1.55 10.52 7.11
N ALA A 92 -1.37 11.65 6.41
CA ALA A 92 -0.32 11.83 5.41
C ALA A 92 1.00 12.36 6.01
N CYS A 93 0.96 13.13 7.09
CA CYS A 93 2.15 13.74 7.67
C CYS A 93 3.24 12.76 8.14
N PRO A 94 2.91 11.57 8.69
CA PRO A 94 3.92 10.54 8.96
C PRO A 94 4.65 10.01 7.71
N TYR A 95 4.14 10.30 6.51
CA TYR A 95 4.72 9.88 5.23
C TYR A 95 5.28 11.06 4.43
N SER A 96 5.31 12.27 5.00
CA SER A 96 5.59 13.52 4.31
C SER A 96 6.89 13.50 3.51
N THR A 97 7.95 12.87 4.04
CA THR A 97 9.25 12.74 3.37
C THR A 97 9.16 11.98 2.04
N TYR A 98 8.25 11.00 1.93
CA TYR A 98 8.11 10.15 0.74
C TYR A 98 7.09 10.71 -0.25
N ILE A 99 5.95 11.18 0.24
CA ILE A 99 4.86 11.66 -0.63
C ILE A 99 5.20 13.00 -1.31
N ASN A 100 6.13 13.78 -0.73
CA ASN A 100 6.61 15.02 -1.35
C ASN A 100 7.73 14.78 -2.38
N ASP A 101 8.25 13.55 -2.52
CA ASP A 101 9.24 13.22 -3.55
C ASP A 101 8.57 13.01 -4.92
N VAL A 102 8.66 14.04 -5.76
CA VAL A 102 8.13 14.04 -7.14
C VAL A 102 8.83 13.05 -8.08
N SER A 103 9.92 12.41 -7.67
CA SER A 103 10.57 11.35 -8.46
C SER A 103 9.94 9.96 -8.26
N THR A 104 9.09 9.81 -7.23
CA THR A 104 8.41 8.55 -6.88
C THR A 104 6.92 8.58 -7.18
N ASN A 105 6.29 7.41 -7.16
CA ASN A 105 4.85 7.24 -7.27
C ASN A 105 4.11 7.30 -5.92
N CYS A 106 4.80 7.62 -4.80
CA CYS A 106 4.25 7.57 -3.45
C CYS A 106 2.93 8.33 -3.29
N ALA A 107 2.87 9.59 -3.71
CA ALA A 107 1.65 10.39 -3.60
C ALA A 107 0.48 9.78 -4.40
N ALA A 108 0.75 9.34 -5.64
CA ALA A 108 -0.27 8.74 -6.49
C ALA A 108 -0.80 7.42 -5.89
N THR A 109 0.09 6.58 -5.37
CA THR A 109 -0.27 5.33 -4.69
C THR A 109 -1.07 5.60 -3.43
N MET A 110 -0.64 6.54 -2.58
CA MET A 110 -1.35 6.94 -1.36
C MET A 110 -2.78 7.40 -1.69
N PHE A 111 -2.95 8.35 -2.60
CA PHE A 111 -4.27 8.86 -2.96
C PHE A 111 -5.15 7.79 -3.62
N SER A 112 -4.57 6.85 -4.37
CA SER A 112 -5.32 5.74 -4.95
C SER A 112 -5.98 4.87 -3.88
N TYR A 113 -5.24 4.50 -2.83
CA TYR A 113 -5.81 3.74 -1.71
C TYR A 113 -6.80 4.57 -0.87
N ILE A 114 -6.50 5.85 -0.61
CA ILE A 114 -7.44 6.74 0.10
C ILE A 114 -8.79 6.79 -0.64
N ASN A 115 -8.75 6.99 -1.95
CA ASN A 115 -9.95 7.08 -2.78
C ASN A 115 -10.68 5.73 -2.85
N LEU A 116 -9.95 4.62 -2.95
CA LEU A 116 -10.52 3.28 -3.01
C LEU A 116 -11.26 2.90 -1.72
N TYR A 117 -10.63 3.09 -0.56
CA TYR A 117 -11.24 2.72 0.73
C TYR A 117 -12.32 3.71 1.17
N GLY A 118 -12.13 5.00 0.89
CA GLY A 118 -13.07 6.04 1.26
C GLY A 118 -14.20 6.28 0.26
N LYS A 119 -14.12 5.69 -0.94
CA LYS A 119 -14.99 6.01 -2.10
C LYS A 119 -15.04 7.52 -2.37
N TYR A 120 -13.88 8.17 -2.31
CA TYR A 120 -13.79 9.61 -2.56
C TYR A 120 -13.73 9.90 -4.07
N PRO A 121 -14.41 10.97 -4.53
CA PRO A 121 -14.28 11.42 -5.91
C PRO A 121 -12.84 11.89 -6.18
N PRO A 122 -12.35 11.69 -7.42
CA PRO A 122 -11.00 12.11 -7.79
C PRO A 122 -10.85 13.63 -7.63
N GLY A 123 -9.72 14.05 -7.06
CA GLY A 123 -9.41 15.47 -6.86
C GLY A 123 -10.08 16.12 -5.64
N LEU A 124 -10.89 15.40 -4.84
CA LEU A 124 -11.55 15.97 -3.65
C LEU A 124 -10.56 16.73 -2.76
N PHE A 125 -9.49 16.06 -2.36
CA PHE A 125 -8.50 16.65 -1.45
C PHE A 125 -7.65 17.74 -2.13
N ALA A 126 -7.24 17.54 -3.38
CA ALA A 126 -6.44 18.53 -4.11
C ALA A 126 -7.20 19.85 -4.30
N ASN A 127 -8.51 19.78 -4.52
CA ASN A 127 -9.34 20.96 -4.76
C ASN A 127 -9.78 21.65 -3.46
N THR A 128 -9.88 20.87 -2.37
CA THR A 128 -10.45 21.35 -1.11
C THR A 128 -9.39 21.77 -0.09
N CYS A 129 -8.22 21.13 -0.11
CA CYS A 129 -7.23 21.24 0.94
C CYS A 129 -6.00 22.04 0.49
N HIS A 130 -6.01 23.33 0.84
CA HIS A 130 -4.89 24.26 0.62
C HIS A 130 -4.75 25.19 1.83
N GLU A 131 -3.58 25.20 2.48
CA GLU A 131 -3.27 26.09 3.61
C GLU A 131 -2.27 27.21 3.21
N GLY A 132 -1.69 27.11 2.00
CA GLY A 132 -0.80 28.11 1.40
C GLY A 132 -0.17 27.58 0.09
N ASP A 133 0.85 28.28 -0.41
CA ASP A 133 1.50 27.96 -1.69
C ASP A 133 2.22 26.61 -1.73
N LYS A 134 2.47 26.03 -0.54
CA LYS A 134 3.17 24.74 -0.36
C LYS A 134 2.21 23.58 -0.07
N GLY A 135 0.90 23.80 -0.14
CA GLY A 135 -0.11 22.79 0.13
C GLY A 135 -0.49 22.74 1.61
N LEU A 136 -0.42 21.55 2.21
CA LEU A 136 -0.76 21.31 3.62
C LEU A 136 0.50 21.32 4.48
N THR A 137 0.47 22.05 5.59
CA THR A 137 1.61 22.10 6.53
C THR A 137 1.48 20.97 7.55
N CYS A 138 2.54 20.17 7.67
CA CYS A 138 2.65 19.14 8.69
C CYS A 138 3.36 19.66 9.95
N PRO A 139 2.99 19.19 11.15
CA PRO A 139 3.73 19.51 12.38
C PRO A 139 5.17 18.97 12.29
N GLU A 140 6.17 19.78 12.66
CA GLU A 140 7.59 19.40 12.60
C GLU A 140 7.91 18.18 13.47
N ASP A 141 7.21 18.01 14.60
CA ASP A 141 7.41 16.91 15.54
C ASP A 141 6.78 15.57 15.10
N THR A 142 6.25 15.49 13.87
CA THR A 142 5.57 14.27 13.40
C THR A 142 6.59 13.16 13.11
N PRO A 143 6.55 12.00 13.81
CA PRO A 143 7.45 10.89 13.53
C PRO A 143 7.18 10.34 12.13
N GLN A 144 8.26 10.16 11.36
CA GLN A 144 8.19 9.61 10.00
C GLN A 144 8.22 8.09 10.04
N ILE A 145 7.45 7.44 9.15
CA ILE A 145 7.41 5.98 9.02
C ILE A 145 8.57 5.51 8.16
N GLU A 146 9.39 4.57 8.63
CA GLU A 146 10.47 4.01 7.81
C GLU A 146 9.95 2.95 6.81
N PRO A 147 10.71 2.67 5.73
CA PRO A 147 10.40 1.60 4.79
C PRO A 147 10.22 0.25 5.52
N GLY A 148 9.10 -0.42 5.27
CA GLY A 148 8.78 -1.71 5.90
C GLY A 148 8.13 -1.63 7.29
N GLN A 149 8.01 -0.44 7.90
CA GLN A 149 7.21 -0.24 9.10
C GLN A 149 5.75 0.04 8.75
N LYS A 150 4.82 -0.50 9.56
CA LYS A 150 3.42 -0.04 9.53
C LYS A 150 3.30 1.18 10.43
N ALA A 151 2.51 2.17 10.01
CA ALA A 151 2.19 3.29 10.88
C ALA A 151 1.50 2.79 12.15
N SER A 152 2.22 2.83 13.27
CA SER A 152 1.65 2.58 14.58
C SER A 152 0.83 3.82 14.95
N GLY A 153 -0.48 3.76 14.72
CA GLY A 153 -1.40 4.78 15.19
C GLY A 153 -1.48 4.76 16.70
N ALA A 154 -0.61 5.50 17.39
CA ALA A 154 -0.76 5.87 18.79
C ALA A 154 0.23 6.98 19.18
N ALA A 155 -0.12 8.24 18.91
CA ALA A 155 0.23 9.28 19.86
C ALA A 155 -0.75 9.13 21.03
N ALA A 156 -0.45 8.22 21.96
CA ALA A 156 -1.08 8.22 23.26
C ALA A 156 -0.72 9.57 23.90
N VAL A 157 -1.69 10.49 23.93
CA VAL A 157 -1.62 11.70 24.72
C VAL A 157 -1.36 11.28 26.16
N ALA A 158 -0.11 11.44 26.60
CA ALA A 158 0.28 11.26 27.99
C ALA A 158 -0.31 12.41 28.79
N ALA A 159 -1.57 12.27 29.20
CA ALA A 159 -2.18 13.13 30.20
C ALA A 159 -1.60 12.76 31.58
N PRO A 160 -1.08 13.72 32.37
CA PRO A 160 -0.64 13.44 33.73
C PRO A 160 -1.88 13.45 34.63
N ALA A 161 -2.38 12.28 35.03
CA ALA A 161 -3.45 12.17 36.01
C ALA A 161 -2.95 11.51 37.29
N ALA A 162 -2.65 12.39 38.25
CA ALA A 162 -2.86 12.30 39.69
C ALA A 162 -2.76 10.94 40.41
N ALA A 163 -1.93 10.97 41.46
CA ALA A 163 -1.85 10.05 42.60
C ALA A 163 -3.21 9.60 43.17
N LEU A 164 -3.28 8.35 43.67
CA LEU A 164 -3.72 7.98 45.05
C LEU A 164 -3.94 6.46 45.23
N ALA A 165 -3.46 5.94 46.39
CA ALA A 165 -3.98 4.80 47.18
C ALA A 165 -3.86 3.36 46.60
N ALA A 166 -3.68 2.29 47.37
CA ALA A 166 -3.38 2.04 48.78
C ALA A 166 -2.89 0.58 48.91
N ALA A 167 -2.13 0.31 49.97
CA ALA A 167 -1.68 -1.03 50.35
C ALA A 167 -2.80 -1.87 50.97
N ALA A 168 -2.78 -3.19 50.70
CA ALA A 168 -3.01 -4.30 51.64
C ALA A 168 -3.60 -5.53 50.92
N LEU A 169 -2.99 -6.70 51.12
CA LEU A 169 -3.60 -7.82 51.84
C LEU A 169 -2.65 -9.03 51.83
N ALA A 170 -1.88 -9.14 52.92
CA ALA A 170 -1.27 -10.39 53.34
C ALA A 170 -2.38 -11.30 53.91
N VAL A 171 -2.99 -12.13 53.05
CA VAL A 171 -3.89 -13.22 53.46
C VAL A 171 -3.25 -14.53 53.04
N SER A 172 -2.22 -14.96 53.77
CA SER A 172 -1.63 -16.31 53.60
C SER A 172 -1.16 -16.94 54.91
N LEU A 173 -1.52 -16.37 56.07
CA LEU A 173 -1.10 -16.88 57.39
C LEU A 173 -2.24 -17.51 58.22
N LEU A 174 -3.40 -17.80 57.64
CA LEU A 174 -4.51 -18.47 58.35
C LEU A 174 -4.71 -19.95 57.97
N LEU A 175 -3.84 -20.56 57.16
CA LEU A 175 -3.85 -22.02 56.91
C LEU A 175 -3.14 -22.83 58.00
N MET A 176 -3.06 -22.30 59.21
CA MET A 176 -2.40 -22.97 60.33
C MET A 176 -3.20 -22.82 61.61
N SER A 177 -4.49 -23.17 61.57
CA SER A 177 -5.31 -23.51 62.74
C SER A 177 -6.55 -24.28 62.31
N CYS A 178 -6.55 -25.58 62.63
CA CYS A 178 -7.62 -26.58 62.54
C CYS A 178 -7.90 -27.21 61.16
#